data_AF-A0A5E6RH52-F1
#
_entry.id   AF-A0A5E6RH52-F1
#
_cell.length_a   1.000
_cell.length_b   1.000
_cell.length_c   1.000
_cell.angle_alpha   90.00
_cell.angle_beta   90.00
_cell.angle_gamma   90.00
#
_symmetry.space_group_name_H-M   'P 1'
#
loop_
_entity.id
_entity.type
_entity.pdbx_description
1 polymer ?
#
loop_
_entity_poly.entity_id
_entity_poly.type
_entity_poly.pdbx_seq_one_letter_code
_entity_poly.pdbx_strand_id
1 'polypeptide(L)'
;MSSPLKVALVTGAGSGIGRAVALALMADGFTLVLAGRRPLPLQALVELAAGEGHEALAVPTDVRDPASVDALFATIAEVYGRLDVVFNNAGVNAPAVPLGYFQQADKQAYLQEHGANIRGVITGGHTGISQALMAQLPKLEVVAVNGVGTDAVDLAYARDRGIRVTATIGALTEDVADLAIGLLIAVCRGLCTSDALILAAAADKAEAIINAEVLQALGKDGYLINVARGKLVNEVDLVAALAAGEIAGAALDVFVDEVTCVPIGGWI
;
A
#
# COMPACT_ATOMS: atom_id res chain seq x y z
N MET A 1 6.96 -8.60 38.41
CA MET A 1 7.84 -7.57 37.85
C MET A 1 7.06 -6.87 36.76
N SER A 2 6.85 -5.56 36.84
CA SER A 2 6.20 -4.81 35.75
C SER A 2 7.01 -5.04 34.47
N SER A 3 6.35 -5.38 33.37
CA SER A 3 6.99 -5.40 32.07
C SER A 3 7.64 -4.04 31.80
N PRO A 4 8.81 -3.99 31.13
CA PRO A 4 9.43 -2.72 30.78
C PRO A 4 8.48 -1.90 29.91
N LEU A 5 8.37 -0.60 30.19
CA LEU A 5 7.59 0.36 29.40
C LEU A 5 8.02 0.28 27.92
N LYS A 6 7.06 0.09 27.02
CA LYS A 6 7.26 0.08 25.57
C LYS A 6 6.44 1.21 24.94
N VAL A 7 7.10 2.13 24.25
CA VAL A 7 6.46 3.34 23.69
C VAL A 7 6.44 3.26 22.17
N ALA A 8 5.25 3.43 21.57
CA ALA A 8 5.07 3.41 20.12
C ALA A 8 4.47 4.72 19.60
N LEU A 9 5.15 5.37 18.65
CA LEU A 9 4.64 6.52 17.91
C LEU A 9 3.92 6.04 16.65
N VAL A 10 2.69 6.52 16.44
CA VAL A 10 1.90 6.27 15.22
C VAL A 10 1.58 7.60 14.56
N THR A 11 2.09 7.84 13.36
CA THR A 11 1.77 9.04 12.57
C THR A 11 0.55 8.79 11.66
N GLY A 12 -0.35 9.77 11.58
CA GLY A 12 -1.65 9.60 10.91
C GLY A 12 -2.65 8.78 11.73
N ALA A 13 -2.47 8.69 13.05
CA ALA A 13 -3.23 7.80 13.93
C ALA A 13 -4.75 8.08 13.97
N GLY A 14 -5.20 9.27 13.56
CA GLY A 14 -6.61 9.64 13.66
C GLY A 14 -7.57 8.93 12.70
N SER A 15 -7.10 8.17 11.71
CA SER A 15 -7.97 7.47 10.75
C SER A 15 -7.26 6.36 9.97
N GLY A 16 -8.02 5.47 9.33
CA GLY A 16 -7.50 4.47 8.40
C GLY A 16 -6.48 3.54 9.03
N ILE A 17 -5.42 3.23 8.26
CA ILE A 17 -4.35 2.29 8.64
C ILE A 17 -3.67 2.70 9.95
N GLY A 18 -3.33 3.99 10.10
CA GLY A 18 -2.73 4.51 11.33
C GLY A 18 -3.61 4.27 12.57
N ARG A 19 -4.93 4.42 12.45
CA ARG A 19 -5.85 4.13 13.57
C ARG A 19 -5.88 2.64 13.91
N ALA A 20 -5.92 1.77 12.90
CA ALA A 20 -5.94 0.32 13.11
C ALA A 20 -4.65 -0.18 13.79
N VAL A 21 -3.49 0.34 13.36
CA VAL A 21 -2.20 -0.01 13.95
C VAL A 21 -2.05 0.52 15.37
N ALA A 22 -2.57 1.73 15.66
CA ALA A 22 -2.62 2.23 17.04
C ALA A 22 -3.41 1.28 17.96
N LEU A 23 -4.57 0.79 17.53
CA LEU A 23 -5.38 -0.16 18.31
C LEU A 23 -4.68 -1.51 18.50
N ALA A 24 -3.99 -2.02 17.48
CA ALA A 24 -3.23 -3.27 17.58
C ALA A 24 -2.06 -3.15 18.56
N LEU A 25 -1.27 -2.07 18.46
CA LEU A 25 -0.16 -1.79 19.38
C LEU A 25 -0.66 -1.59 20.82
N MET A 26 -1.84 -0.97 20.99
CA MET A 26 -2.49 -0.85 22.29
C MET A 26 -2.77 -2.22 22.92
N ALA A 27 -3.38 -3.12 22.16
CA ALA A 27 -3.71 -4.48 22.61
C ALA A 27 -2.46 -5.30 22.99
N ASP A 28 -1.32 -5.02 22.36
CA ASP A 28 -0.02 -5.62 22.67
C ASP A 28 0.71 -4.95 23.86
N GLY A 29 0.05 -3.99 24.52
CA GLY A 29 0.52 -3.37 25.75
C GLY A 29 1.52 -2.22 25.56
N PHE A 30 1.55 -1.60 24.38
CA PHE A 30 2.35 -0.40 24.15
C PHE A 30 1.65 0.84 24.73
N THR A 31 2.46 1.75 25.29
CA THR A 31 2.08 3.14 25.51
C THR A 31 2.14 3.88 24.16
N LEU A 32 1.07 4.57 23.79
CA LEU A 32 0.95 5.16 22.46
C LEU A 32 1.23 6.65 22.42
N VAL A 33 1.92 7.08 21.37
CA VAL A 33 2.00 8.49 20.95
C VAL A 33 1.29 8.61 19.61
N LEU A 34 0.19 9.36 19.58
CA LEU A 34 -0.72 9.45 18.44
C LEU A 34 -0.50 10.80 17.75
N ALA A 35 0.18 10.77 16.60
CA ALA A 35 0.49 11.97 15.84
C ALA A 35 -0.45 12.16 14.65
N GLY A 36 -0.91 13.39 14.43
CA GLY A 36 -1.72 13.74 13.26
C GLY A 36 -2.27 15.16 13.29
N ARG A 37 -2.69 15.66 12.14
CA ARG A 37 -3.12 17.07 11.98
C ARG A 37 -4.45 17.41 12.66
N ARG A 38 -5.34 16.42 12.82
CA ARG A 38 -6.69 16.63 13.35
C ARG A 38 -6.70 16.20 14.83
N PRO A 39 -6.94 17.10 15.78
CA PRO A 39 -6.93 16.76 17.20
C PRO A 39 -8.07 15.83 17.63
N LEU A 40 -9.29 16.07 17.14
CA LEU A 40 -10.49 15.33 17.58
C LEU A 40 -10.37 13.80 17.43
N PRO A 41 -9.95 13.24 16.27
CA PRO A 41 -9.82 11.78 16.14
C PRO A 41 -8.69 11.18 16.98
N LEU A 42 -7.64 11.95 17.29
CA LEU A 42 -6.56 11.49 18.18
C LEU A 42 -7.06 11.44 19.62
N GLN A 43 -7.80 12.47 20.04
CA GLN A 43 -8.37 12.52 21.39
C GLN A 43 -9.35 11.38 21.65
N ALA A 44 -10.17 11.01 20.65
CA ALA A 44 -11.06 9.86 20.74
C ALA A 44 -10.31 8.53 20.98
N LEU A 45 -9.09 8.38 20.44
CA LEU A 45 -8.25 7.21 20.71
C LEU A 45 -7.59 7.26 22.09
N VAL A 46 -7.23 8.45 22.59
CA VAL A 46 -6.75 8.63 23.96
C VAL A 46 -7.83 8.24 24.97
N GLU A 47 -9.06 8.70 24.75
CA GLU A 47 -10.20 8.35 25.61
C GLU A 47 -10.50 6.85 25.59
N LEU A 48 -10.43 6.22 24.42
CA LEU A 48 -10.56 4.77 24.29
C LEU A 48 -9.47 4.02 25.06
N ALA A 49 -8.19 4.40 24.87
CA ALA A 49 -7.07 3.80 25.56
C ALA A 49 -7.23 3.90 27.08
N ALA A 50 -7.61 5.07 27.59
CA ALA A 50 -7.86 5.28 29.01
C ALA A 50 -9.01 4.40 29.53
N GLY A 51 -10.08 4.23 28.74
CA GLY A 51 -11.19 3.35 29.06
C GLY A 51 -10.80 1.87 29.17
N GLU A 52 -9.75 1.46 28.45
CA GLU A 52 -9.20 0.10 28.46
C GLU A 52 -8.00 -0.06 29.41
N GLY A 53 -7.63 0.99 30.15
CA GLY A 53 -6.51 0.96 31.10
C GLY A 53 -5.12 1.09 30.45
N HIS A 54 -5.07 1.52 29.19
CA HIS A 54 -3.85 1.79 28.44
C HIS A 54 -3.50 3.28 28.45
N GLU A 55 -2.21 3.58 28.32
CA GLU A 55 -1.71 4.95 28.26
C GLU A 55 -1.52 5.40 26.79
N ALA A 56 -2.06 6.56 26.45
CA ALA A 56 -1.89 7.18 25.14
C ALA A 56 -1.82 8.71 25.23
N LEU A 57 -0.98 9.31 24.38
CA LEU A 57 -0.80 10.75 24.25
C LEU A 57 -1.10 11.20 22.82
N ALA A 58 -2.06 12.12 22.66
CA ALA A 58 -2.30 12.79 21.39
C ALA A 58 -1.33 13.96 21.23
N VAL A 59 -0.56 13.96 20.14
CA VAL A 59 0.32 15.08 19.78
C VAL A 59 -0.12 15.59 18.41
N PRO A 60 -0.79 16.75 18.31
CA PRO A 60 -1.10 17.35 17.03
C PRO A 60 0.19 17.60 16.24
N THR A 61 0.31 16.97 15.08
CA THR A 61 1.54 17.03 14.27
C THR A 61 1.20 17.14 12.80
N ASP A 62 1.79 18.13 12.14
CA ASP A 62 1.89 18.17 10.69
C ASP A 62 3.27 17.68 10.27
N VAL A 63 3.36 16.42 9.84
CA VAL A 63 4.62 15.78 9.40
C VAL A 63 5.28 16.46 8.19
N ARG A 64 4.62 17.44 7.58
CA ARG A 64 5.14 18.28 6.49
C ARG A 64 5.99 19.45 7.00
N ASP A 65 5.82 19.82 8.26
CA ASP A 65 6.51 20.92 8.90
C ASP A 65 7.63 20.37 9.79
N PRO A 66 8.92 20.59 9.43
CA PRO A 66 10.05 20.12 10.23
C PRO A 66 9.98 20.57 11.70
N ALA A 67 9.50 21.80 11.97
CA ALA A 67 9.36 22.29 13.33
C ALA A 67 8.30 21.53 14.13
N SER A 68 7.22 21.09 13.45
CA SER A 68 6.18 20.25 14.05
C SER A 68 6.69 18.84 14.38
N VAL A 69 7.57 18.29 13.54
CA VAL A 69 8.22 16.99 13.79
C VAL A 69 9.23 17.09 14.93
N ASP A 70 10.05 18.14 14.97
CA ASP A 70 11.00 18.38 16.07
C ASP A 70 10.26 18.51 17.42
N ALA A 71 9.14 19.24 17.44
CA ALA A 71 8.29 19.38 18.63
C ALA A 71 7.68 18.04 19.08
N LEU A 72 7.27 17.18 18.14
CA LEU A 72 6.77 15.84 18.44
C LEU A 72 7.84 15.00 19.15
N PHE A 73 9.05 14.93 18.60
CA PHE A 73 10.13 14.14 19.21
C PHE A 73 10.63 14.74 20.53
N ALA A 74 10.66 16.07 20.66
CA ALA A 74 10.95 16.73 21.93
C ALA A 74 9.93 16.34 23.01
N THR A 75 8.64 16.33 22.67
CA THR A 75 7.56 15.90 23.57
C THR A 75 7.72 14.44 24.01
N ILE A 76 8.05 13.53 23.08
CA ILE A 76 8.29 12.11 23.40
C ILE A 76 9.48 11.97 24.36
N ALA A 77 10.57 12.69 24.10
CA ALA A 77 11.75 12.68 24.95
C ALA A 77 11.46 13.24 26.35
N GLU A 78 10.66 14.29 26.46
CA GLU A 78 10.28 14.91 27.73
C GLU A 78 9.33 14.02 28.56
N VAL A 79 8.29 13.47 27.92
CA VAL A 79 7.23 12.71 28.63
C VAL A 79 7.68 11.28 28.95
N TYR A 80 8.31 10.60 27.99
CA TYR A 80 8.59 9.17 28.10
C TYR A 80 10.08 8.85 28.23
N GLY A 81 10.97 9.75 27.81
CA GLY A 81 12.42 9.53 27.82
C GLY A 81 12.90 8.40 26.91
N ARG A 82 12.01 7.78 26.14
CA ARG A 82 12.26 6.64 25.26
C ARG A 82 11.23 6.56 24.13
N LEU A 83 11.60 5.86 23.07
CA LEU A 83 10.72 5.50 21.96
C LEU A 83 11.20 4.16 21.40
N ASP A 84 10.32 3.16 21.39
CA ASP A 84 10.65 1.78 21.02
C ASP A 84 10.19 1.42 19.60
N VAL A 85 9.06 2.00 19.16
CA VAL A 85 8.47 1.74 17.83
C VAL A 85 8.03 3.07 17.20
N VAL A 86 8.30 3.23 15.90
CA VAL A 86 7.74 4.31 15.10
C VAL A 86 7.02 3.72 13.90
N PHE A 87 5.70 3.80 13.90
CA PHE A 87 4.87 3.53 12.74
C PHE A 87 4.69 4.83 11.93
N ASN A 88 5.64 5.06 11.03
CA ASN A 88 5.72 6.27 10.22
C ASN A 88 4.82 6.19 8.98
N ASN A 89 3.51 6.19 9.18
CA ASN A 89 2.51 6.02 8.12
C ASN A 89 2.00 7.34 7.51
N ALA A 90 2.02 8.44 8.26
CA ALA A 90 1.83 9.75 7.68
C ALA A 90 3.16 10.28 7.13
N GLY A 91 3.18 10.52 5.83
CA GLY A 91 4.26 11.20 5.15
C GLY A 91 3.73 12.05 4.01
N VAL A 92 4.50 13.06 3.63
CA VAL A 92 4.46 13.56 2.26
C VAL A 92 5.53 12.84 1.48
N ASN A 93 5.22 12.46 0.25
CA ASN A 93 6.27 12.11 -0.71
C ASN A 93 7.30 13.25 -0.68
N ALA A 94 8.59 12.92 -0.70
CA ALA A 94 9.64 13.91 -0.94
C ALA A 94 9.19 14.81 -2.10
N PRO A 95 9.45 16.13 -2.06
CA PRO A 95 9.15 16.99 -3.20
C PRO A 95 10.01 16.53 -4.38
N ALA A 96 9.51 15.55 -5.14
CA ALA A 96 9.77 15.51 -6.56
C ALA A 96 9.29 16.87 -7.05
N VAL A 97 10.11 17.61 -7.78
CA VAL A 97 9.56 18.61 -8.68
C VAL A 97 8.81 17.77 -9.72
N PRO A 98 7.48 17.56 -9.61
CA PRO A 98 6.77 16.68 -10.49
C PRO A 98 6.55 17.51 -11.74
N LEU A 99 7.41 17.32 -12.72
CA LEU A 99 7.14 17.73 -14.08
C LEU A 99 6.11 16.71 -14.60
N GLY A 100 4.87 16.90 -14.15
CA GLY A 100 3.81 15.89 -14.13
C GLY A 100 3.27 15.63 -15.52
N TYR A 101 3.92 14.75 -16.29
CA TYR A 101 3.46 14.28 -17.60
C TYR A 101 1.98 13.87 -17.59
N PHE A 102 1.54 13.11 -16.57
CA PHE A 102 0.16 12.63 -16.47
C PHE A 102 -0.87 13.73 -16.15
N GLN A 103 -0.42 14.88 -15.66
CA GLN A 103 -1.26 16.05 -15.36
C GLN A 103 -1.31 17.06 -16.51
N GLN A 104 -0.55 16.83 -17.58
CA GLN A 104 -0.58 17.69 -18.76
C GLN A 104 -1.87 17.48 -19.55
N ALA A 105 -2.55 18.58 -19.87
CA ALA A 105 -3.70 18.57 -20.77
C ALA A 105 -3.27 18.11 -22.17
N ASP A 106 -2.11 18.57 -22.64
CA ASP A 106 -1.47 18.10 -23.87
C ASP A 106 -0.13 17.44 -23.56
N LYS A 107 -0.19 16.11 -23.43
CA LYS A 107 0.96 15.25 -23.18
C LYS A 107 1.98 15.28 -24.33
N GLN A 108 1.53 15.48 -25.56
CA GLN A 108 2.42 15.45 -26.73
C GLN A 108 3.19 16.75 -26.88
N ALA A 109 2.54 17.90 -26.71
CA ALA A 109 3.22 19.19 -26.66
C ALA A 109 4.30 19.21 -25.57
N TYR A 110 3.97 18.68 -24.39
CA TYR A 110 4.90 18.57 -23.29
C TYR A 110 6.14 17.70 -23.61
N LEU A 111 5.95 16.56 -24.28
CA LEU A 111 7.06 15.71 -24.70
C LEU A 111 7.93 16.36 -25.78
N GLN A 112 7.33 17.12 -26.68
CA GLN A 112 8.08 17.87 -27.69
C GLN A 112 8.95 18.96 -27.03
N GLU A 113 8.42 19.65 -26.02
CA GLU A 113 9.12 20.72 -25.32
C GLU A 113 10.22 20.20 -24.38
N HIS A 114 9.92 19.16 -23.60
CA HIS A 114 10.78 18.74 -22.49
C HIS A 114 11.42 17.36 -22.68
N GLY A 115 10.91 16.52 -23.57
CA GLY A 115 11.32 15.11 -23.70
C GLY A 115 12.83 14.94 -23.95
N ALA A 116 13.44 15.86 -24.69
CA ALA A 116 14.88 15.88 -24.95
C ALA A 116 15.77 16.10 -23.71
N ASN A 117 15.20 16.55 -22.59
CA ASN A 117 15.90 16.84 -21.34
C ASN A 117 15.53 15.89 -20.20
N ILE A 118 14.55 15.01 -20.38
CA ILE A 118 14.15 14.03 -19.37
C ILE A 118 15.19 12.93 -19.29
N ARG A 119 15.79 12.77 -18.11
CA ARG A 119 16.81 11.74 -17.81
C ARG A 119 16.30 10.63 -16.91
N GLY A 120 15.18 10.84 -16.23
CA GLY A 120 14.60 9.88 -15.31
C GLY A 120 13.08 9.90 -15.36
N VAL A 121 12.47 8.73 -15.20
CA VAL A 121 11.02 8.56 -15.08
C VAL A 121 10.72 7.84 -13.77
N ILE A 122 9.69 8.31 -13.06
CA ILE A 122 9.09 7.59 -11.93
C ILE A 122 7.70 7.14 -12.35
N THR A 123 7.39 5.86 -12.19
CA THR A 123 6.09 5.29 -12.57
C THR A 123 5.65 4.22 -11.57
N GLY A 124 4.43 3.71 -11.67
CA GLY A 124 3.95 2.57 -10.88
C GLY A 124 4.05 1.25 -11.66
N GLY A 125 4.00 0.11 -10.98
CA GLY A 125 4.08 -1.21 -11.64
C GLY A 125 2.98 -1.48 -12.68
N HIS A 126 1.78 -0.91 -12.46
CA HIS A 126 0.65 -1.00 -13.40
C HIS A 126 0.67 0.09 -14.49
N THR A 127 1.17 1.30 -14.16
CA THR A 127 1.24 2.41 -15.13
C THR A 127 2.38 2.22 -16.12
N GLY A 128 3.55 1.80 -15.62
CA GLY A 128 4.73 1.53 -16.42
C GLY A 128 5.19 2.70 -17.28
N ILE A 129 5.92 2.37 -18.33
CA ILE A 129 6.30 3.31 -19.40
C ILE A 129 6.38 2.52 -20.70
N SER A 130 5.62 2.97 -21.71
CA SER A 130 5.59 2.30 -23.00
C SER A 130 6.86 2.53 -23.80
N GLN A 131 7.16 1.60 -24.72
CA GLN A 131 8.25 1.75 -25.68
C GLN A 131 8.16 3.07 -26.47
N ALA A 132 6.95 3.42 -26.93
CA ALA A 132 6.70 4.65 -27.69
C ALA A 132 7.01 5.91 -26.87
N LEU A 133 6.77 5.88 -25.55
CA LEU A 133 7.12 6.97 -24.66
C LEU A 133 8.63 7.02 -24.41
N MET A 134 9.27 5.88 -24.12
CA MET A 134 10.73 5.81 -23.96
C MET A 134 11.49 6.30 -25.22
N ALA A 135 10.97 6.01 -26.42
CA ALA A 135 11.55 6.44 -27.68
C ALA A 135 11.61 7.97 -27.83
N GLN A 136 10.65 8.69 -27.25
CA GLN A 136 10.57 10.15 -27.28
C GLN A 136 11.48 10.82 -26.23
N LEU A 137 12.15 10.04 -25.38
CA LEU A 137 13.03 10.52 -24.32
C LEU A 137 14.49 10.16 -24.64
N PRO A 138 15.19 10.89 -25.52
CA PRO A 138 16.51 10.48 -26.02
C PRO A 138 17.61 10.46 -24.95
N LYS A 139 17.44 11.19 -23.84
CA LYS A 139 18.40 11.23 -22.72
C LYS A 139 17.97 10.39 -21.51
N LEU A 140 16.95 9.54 -21.64
CA LEU A 140 16.48 8.72 -20.54
C LEU A 140 17.57 7.73 -20.08
N GLU A 141 17.90 7.77 -18.80
CA GLU A 141 18.94 6.94 -18.18
C GLU A 141 18.38 5.99 -17.13
N VAL A 142 17.22 6.32 -16.54
CA VAL A 142 16.62 5.54 -15.45
C VAL A 142 15.09 5.58 -15.47
N VAL A 143 14.47 4.43 -15.18
CA VAL A 143 13.05 4.27 -14.87
C VAL A 143 12.96 3.68 -13.47
N ALA A 144 12.43 4.44 -12.52
CA ALA A 144 12.17 4.00 -11.17
C ALA A 144 10.71 3.62 -11.02
N VAL A 145 10.45 2.34 -10.76
CA VAL A 145 9.11 1.81 -10.53
C VAL A 145 8.81 1.84 -9.04
N ASN A 146 7.77 2.57 -8.67
CA ASN A 146 7.15 2.55 -7.36
C ASN A 146 6.28 1.30 -7.25
N GLY A 147 6.78 0.28 -6.57
CA GLY A 147 6.18 -1.06 -6.49
C GLY A 147 7.14 -2.15 -6.97
N VAL A 148 6.74 -3.40 -6.75
CA VAL A 148 7.52 -4.60 -7.11
C VAL A 148 7.27 -5.03 -8.55
N GLY A 149 6.05 -4.82 -9.07
CA GLY A 149 5.67 -5.21 -10.43
C GLY A 149 6.37 -4.36 -11.48
N THR A 150 6.88 -5.00 -12.53
CA THR A 150 7.54 -4.33 -13.67
C THR A 150 6.91 -4.69 -15.01
N ASP A 151 5.77 -5.39 -14.98
CA ASP A 151 5.09 -5.94 -16.16
C ASP A 151 4.76 -4.89 -17.22
N ALA A 152 4.41 -3.67 -16.79
CA ALA A 152 4.06 -2.56 -17.69
C ALA A 152 5.29 -1.81 -18.25
N VAL A 153 6.51 -2.26 -17.94
CA VAL A 153 7.76 -1.71 -18.48
C VAL A 153 8.41 -2.74 -19.41
N ASP A 154 8.68 -2.36 -20.64
CA ASP A 154 9.45 -3.21 -21.56
C ASP A 154 10.93 -3.22 -21.13
N LEU A 155 11.27 -4.19 -20.29
CA LEU A 155 12.62 -4.37 -19.74
C LEU A 155 13.65 -4.72 -20.83
N ALA A 156 13.24 -5.36 -21.92
CA ALA A 156 14.12 -5.69 -23.02
C ALA A 156 14.50 -4.42 -23.79
N TYR A 157 13.50 -3.60 -24.15
CA TYR A 157 13.73 -2.32 -24.81
C TYR A 157 14.54 -1.35 -23.93
N ALA A 158 14.26 -1.30 -22.63
CA ALA A 158 15.03 -0.49 -21.69
C ALA A 158 16.50 -0.91 -21.67
N ARG A 159 16.76 -2.22 -21.61
CA ARG A 159 18.12 -2.79 -21.64
C ARG A 159 18.86 -2.46 -22.93
N ASP A 160 18.21 -2.62 -24.08
CA ASP A 160 18.82 -2.37 -25.40
C ASP A 160 19.23 -0.90 -25.57
N ARG A 161 18.49 0.01 -24.93
CA ARG A 161 18.82 1.44 -24.87
C ARG A 161 19.78 1.84 -23.75
N GLY A 162 20.20 0.90 -22.90
CA GLY A 162 21.03 1.21 -21.72
C GLY A 162 20.31 1.97 -20.61
N ILE A 163 18.97 1.95 -20.58
CA ILE A 163 18.15 2.54 -19.53
C ILE A 163 18.12 1.58 -18.32
N ARG A 164 18.45 2.09 -17.13
CA ARG A 164 18.36 1.32 -15.88
C ARG A 164 16.92 1.28 -15.38
N VAL A 165 16.42 0.10 -15.03
CA VAL A 165 15.11 -0.04 -14.38
C VAL A 165 15.31 -0.46 -12.93
N THR A 166 14.70 0.25 -11.99
CA THR A 166 14.68 -0.11 -10.57
C THR A 166 13.24 -0.31 -10.11
N ALA A 167 13.06 -1.16 -9.10
CA ALA A 167 11.77 -1.44 -8.47
C ALA A 167 11.96 -1.57 -6.96
N THR A 168 10.89 -1.42 -6.18
CA THR A 168 10.94 -1.49 -4.71
C THR A 168 10.89 -2.95 -4.22
N ILE A 169 11.76 -3.80 -4.77
CA ILE A 169 11.82 -5.24 -4.46
C ILE A 169 12.19 -5.42 -2.99
N GLY A 170 11.42 -6.23 -2.27
CA GLY A 170 11.67 -6.54 -0.86
C GLY A 170 11.09 -5.53 0.14
N ALA A 171 10.73 -4.32 -0.30
CA ALA A 171 10.30 -3.23 0.58
C ALA A 171 8.96 -3.47 1.30
N LEU A 172 8.13 -4.35 0.74
CA LEU A 172 6.76 -4.62 1.20
C LEU A 172 6.49 -6.13 1.40
N THR A 173 7.55 -6.94 1.39
CA THR A 173 7.41 -8.41 1.49
C THR A 173 6.85 -8.83 2.86
N GLU A 174 7.34 -8.22 3.94
CA GLU A 174 6.88 -8.53 5.30
C GLU A 174 5.43 -8.06 5.51
N ASP A 175 5.11 -6.83 5.09
CA ASP A 175 3.73 -6.30 5.19
C ASP A 175 2.70 -7.15 4.41
N VAL A 176 3.05 -7.60 3.19
CA VAL A 176 2.19 -8.49 2.40
C VAL A 176 2.06 -9.87 3.08
N ALA A 177 3.13 -10.39 3.68
CA ALA A 177 3.08 -11.64 4.43
C ALA A 177 2.21 -11.51 5.69
N ASP A 178 2.34 -10.41 6.44
CA ASP A 178 1.51 -10.10 7.61
C ASP A 178 0.04 -9.97 7.23
N LEU A 179 -0.27 -9.31 6.11
CA LEU A 179 -1.64 -9.22 5.60
C LEU A 179 -2.17 -10.59 5.17
N ALA A 180 -1.37 -11.40 4.48
CA ALA A 180 -1.77 -12.75 4.09
C ALA A 180 -2.04 -13.65 5.30
N ILE A 181 -1.20 -13.59 6.33
CA ILE A 181 -1.39 -14.30 7.61
C ILE A 181 -2.60 -13.74 8.35
N GLY A 182 -2.79 -12.42 8.36
CA GLY A 182 -3.96 -11.77 8.97
C GLY A 182 -5.26 -12.25 8.33
N LEU A 183 -5.33 -12.29 7.01
CA LEU A 183 -6.45 -12.83 6.25
C LEU A 183 -6.64 -14.33 6.51
N LEU A 184 -5.55 -15.12 6.59
CA LEU A 184 -5.60 -16.54 6.96
C LEU A 184 -6.23 -16.75 8.35
N ILE A 185 -5.79 -15.99 9.34
CA ILE A 185 -6.28 -16.09 10.72
C ILE A 185 -7.74 -15.64 10.79
N ALA A 186 -8.08 -14.55 10.10
CA ALA A 186 -9.45 -14.03 10.06
C ALA A 186 -10.45 -15.08 9.55
N VAL A 187 -10.05 -15.81 8.52
CA VAL A 187 -10.76 -16.94 7.95
C VAL A 187 -10.80 -18.13 8.91
N CYS A 188 -9.64 -18.67 9.32
CA CYS A 188 -9.54 -19.89 10.14
C CYS A 188 -10.21 -19.76 11.52
N ARG A 189 -10.37 -18.53 12.01
CA ARG A 189 -11.00 -18.24 13.31
C ARG A 189 -12.44 -17.75 13.17
N GLY A 190 -12.97 -17.71 11.94
CA GLY A 190 -14.34 -17.22 11.69
C GLY A 190 -14.54 -15.77 12.09
N LEU A 191 -13.46 -14.97 12.18
CA LEU A 191 -13.55 -13.52 12.44
C LEU A 191 -14.27 -12.84 11.27
N CYS A 192 -14.03 -13.37 10.08
CA CYS A 192 -14.92 -13.29 8.94
C CYS A 192 -15.49 -14.70 8.77
N THR A 193 -16.80 -14.86 8.66
CA THR A 193 -17.41 -16.20 8.56
C THR A 193 -16.87 -16.94 7.32
N SER A 194 -15.91 -17.87 7.53
CA SER A 194 -15.59 -19.12 6.76
C SER A 194 -14.16 -19.26 6.12
N ASP A 195 -13.84 -20.42 5.47
CA ASP A 195 -12.51 -21.07 5.26
C ASP A 195 -11.74 -20.86 3.91
N ALA A 196 -10.41 -20.61 3.84
CA ALA A 196 -9.74 -20.05 2.63
C ALA A 196 -8.48 -20.72 2.03
N LEU A 197 -8.20 -20.35 0.77
CA LEU A 197 -7.05 -20.64 -0.11
C LEU A 197 -6.29 -19.34 -0.36
N ILE A 198 -4.98 -19.30 -0.11
CA ILE A 198 -4.15 -18.08 -0.19
C ILE A 198 -3.23 -18.12 -1.41
N LEU A 199 -3.28 -17.05 -2.21
CA LEU A 199 -2.41 -16.83 -3.36
C LEU A 199 -1.50 -15.61 -3.14
N ALA A 200 -0.20 -15.89 -3.00
CA ALA A 200 0.87 -14.90 -2.85
C ALA A 200 2.03 -15.19 -3.84
N ALA A 201 1.73 -15.21 -5.14
CA ALA A 201 2.72 -15.52 -6.18
C ALA A 201 3.24 -14.25 -6.89
N ALA A 202 4.55 -14.13 -7.10
CA ALA A 202 5.11 -13.20 -8.07
C ALA A 202 4.85 -13.76 -9.48
N ALA A 203 4.08 -13.05 -10.31
CA ALA A 203 3.66 -13.57 -11.61
C ALA A 203 4.18 -12.72 -12.77
N ASP A 204 5.39 -13.07 -13.21
CA ASP A 204 6.08 -12.38 -14.30
C ASP A 204 5.48 -12.69 -15.68
N LYS A 205 4.78 -13.83 -15.83
CA LYS A 205 4.21 -14.32 -17.12
C LYS A 205 2.93 -15.18 -17.01
N ALA A 206 2.47 -15.48 -15.81
CA ALA A 206 1.33 -16.37 -15.63
C ALA A 206 0.02 -15.58 -15.58
N GLU A 207 -1.00 -16.07 -16.29
CA GLU A 207 -2.34 -15.50 -16.39
C GLU A 207 -3.37 -16.59 -16.15
N ALA A 208 -4.46 -16.27 -15.47
CA ALA A 208 -5.59 -17.16 -15.19
C ALA A 208 -5.19 -18.54 -14.63
N ILE A 209 -4.18 -18.59 -13.75
CA ILE A 209 -3.79 -19.84 -13.06
C ILE A 209 -4.96 -20.36 -12.22
N ILE A 210 -5.75 -19.46 -11.64
CA ILE A 210 -6.98 -19.79 -10.93
C ILE A 210 -8.14 -19.72 -11.93
N ASN A 211 -8.57 -20.88 -12.40
CA ASN A 211 -9.67 -21.07 -13.36
C ASN A 211 -10.79 -21.93 -12.73
N ALA A 212 -11.86 -22.19 -13.49
CA ALA A 212 -13.00 -22.99 -13.02
C ALA A 212 -12.61 -24.34 -12.39
N GLU A 213 -11.65 -25.08 -12.98
CA GLU A 213 -11.21 -26.37 -12.43
C GLU A 213 -10.55 -26.23 -11.05
N VAL A 214 -9.74 -25.19 -10.86
CA VAL A 214 -9.11 -24.89 -9.56
C VAL A 214 -10.14 -24.46 -8.52
N LEU A 215 -11.14 -23.65 -8.92
CA LEU A 215 -12.23 -23.22 -8.05
C LEU A 215 -13.15 -24.39 -7.68
N GLN A 216 -13.41 -25.32 -8.61
CA GLN A 216 -14.17 -26.52 -8.34
C GLN A 216 -13.43 -27.46 -7.39
N ALA A 217 -12.10 -27.57 -7.53
CA ALA A 217 -11.26 -28.34 -6.62
C ALA A 217 -11.18 -27.72 -5.22
N LEU A 218 -11.27 -26.39 -5.12
CA LEU A 218 -11.41 -25.68 -3.85
C LEU A 218 -12.72 -26.03 -3.15
N GLY A 219 -13.80 -26.18 -3.92
CA GLY A 219 -15.07 -26.77 -3.48
C GLY A 219 -15.92 -25.87 -2.59
N LYS A 220 -17.16 -26.33 -2.34
CA LYS A 220 -18.27 -25.52 -1.79
C LYS A 220 -18.03 -24.89 -0.41
N ASP A 221 -17.00 -25.32 0.30
CA ASP A 221 -16.64 -24.81 1.63
C ASP A 221 -15.37 -23.94 1.57
N GLY A 222 -14.67 -23.89 0.44
CA GLY A 222 -13.41 -23.17 0.28
C GLY A 222 -13.58 -21.73 -0.21
N TYR A 223 -12.62 -20.87 0.12
CA TYR A 223 -12.59 -19.44 -0.23
C TYR A 223 -11.30 -19.09 -0.97
N LEU A 224 -11.32 -18.07 -1.84
CA LEU A 224 -10.11 -17.60 -2.54
C LEU A 224 -9.58 -16.30 -1.91
N ILE A 225 -8.29 -16.21 -1.60
CA ILE A 225 -7.59 -14.98 -1.20
C ILE A 225 -6.52 -14.65 -2.24
N ASN A 226 -6.60 -13.47 -2.87
CA ASN A 226 -5.58 -13.00 -3.82
C ASN A 226 -5.01 -11.65 -3.37
N VAL A 227 -3.73 -11.65 -3.00
CA VAL A 227 -2.94 -10.45 -2.65
C VAL A 227 -1.76 -10.23 -3.63
N ALA A 228 -1.77 -10.95 -4.74
CA ALA A 228 -0.65 -11.02 -5.68
C ALA A 228 -0.85 -10.11 -6.91
N ARG A 229 -1.50 -10.62 -7.95
CA ARG A 229 -1.90 -9.86 -9.15
C ARG A 229 -3.29 -10.29 -9.56
N GLY A 230 -4.12 -9.34 -9.98
CA GLY A 230 -5.47 -9.64 -10.45
C GLY A 230 -5.50 -10.63 -11.61
N LYS A 231 -4.59 -10.47 -12.60
CA LYS A 231 -4.45 -11.34 -13.78
C LYS A 231 -4.26 -12.83 -13.49
N LEU A 232 -3.94 -13.21 -12.25
CA LEU A 232 -3.79 -14.61 -11.86
C LEU A 232 -5.12 -15.36 -11.71
N VAL A 233 -6.23 -14.62 -11.62
CA VAL A 233 -7.56 -15.18 -11.42
C VAL A 233 -8.42 -14.90 -12.64
N ASN A 234 -9.05 -15.93 -13.19
CA ASN A 234 -10.12 -15.75 -14.17
C ASN A 234 -11.36 -15.23 -13.43
N GLU A 235 -11.61 -13.92 -13.52
CA GLU A 235 -12.73 -13.28 -12.83
C GLU A 235 -14.10 -13.79 -13.28
N VAL A 236 -14.24 -14.19 -14.54
CA VAL A 236 -15.50 -14.76 -15.06
C VAL A 236 -15.80 -16.08 -14.36
N ASP A 237 -14.80 -16.96 -14.25
CA ASP A 237 -14.93 -18.24 -13.55
C ASP A 237 -15.14 -18.03 -12.05
N LEU A 238 -14.46 -17.04 -11.44
CA LEU A 238 -14.63 -16.71 -10.02
C LEU A 238 -16.05 -16.24 -9.71
N VAL A 239 -16.59 -15.32 -10.52
CA VAL A 239 -17.96 -14.82 -10.35
C VAL A 239 -18.96 -15.95 -10.55
N ALA A 240 -18.75 -16.83 -11.54
CA ALA A 240 -19.60 -17.99 -11.77
C ALA A 240 -19.58 -18.95 -10.58
N ALA A 241 -18.40 -19.28 -10.05
CA ALA A 241 -18.24 -20.19 -8.91
C ALA A 241 -18.87 -19.62 -7.62
N LEU A 242 -18.73 -18.32 -7.38
CA LEU A 242 -19.38 -17.63 -6.25
C LEU A 242 -20.91 -17.61 -6.40
N ALA A 243 -21.41 -17.28 -7.58
CA ALA A 243 -22.85 -17.21 -7.85
C ALA A 243 -23.52 -18.59 -7.77
N ALA A 244 -22.80 -19.64 -8.16
CA ALA A 244 -23.26 -21.02 -8.08
C ALA A 244 -23.09 -21.65 -6.68
N GLY A 245 -22.41 -20.98 -5.75
CA GLY A 245 -22.06 -21.56 -4.44
C GLY A 245 -21.09 -22.74 -4.54
N GLU A 246 -20.31 -22.81 -5.64
CA GLU A 246 -19.26 -23.81 -5.83
C GLU A 246 -18.04 -23.55 -4.96
N ILE A 247 -17.86 -22.30 -4.53
CA ILE A 247 -16.96 -21.88 -3.47
C ILE A 247 -17.75 -20.99 -2.50
N ALA A 248 -17.32 -20.96 -1.24
CA ALA A 248 -18.07 -20.26 -0.22
C ALA A 248 -17.74 -18.75 -0.15
N GLY A 249 -16.61 -18.29 -0.71
CA GLY A 249 -16.36 -16.85 -0.88
C GLY A 249 -14.98 -16.49 -1.43
N ALA A 250 -14.70 -15.19 -1.55
CA ALA A 250 -13.39 -14.70 -1.97
C ALA A 250 -13.05 -13.35 -1.32
N ALA A 251 -11.77 -13.14 -1.02
CA ALA A 251 -11.19 -11.88 -0.59
C ALA A 251 -10.08 -11.46 -1.56
N LEU A 252 -10.28 -10.35 -2.25
CA LEU A 252 -9.38 -9.87 -3.30
C LEU A 252 -8.83 -8.51 -2.90
N ASP A 253 -7.51 -8.40 -2.81
CA ASP A 253 -6.81 -7.12 -2.69
C ASP A 253 -6.50 -6.52 -4.07
N VAL A 254 -6.47 -7.37 -5.10
CA VAL A 254 -6.09 -7.03 -6.48
C VAL A 254 -7.09 -7.60 -7.50
N PHE A 255 -7.37 -6.84 -8.56
CA PHE A 255 -8.32 -7.17 -9.64
C PHE A 255 -7.66 -7.06 -11.02
N VAL A 256 -8.22 -7.70 -12.05
CA VAL A 256 -7.71 -7.67 -13.43
C VAL A 256 -7.75 -6.23 -13.97
N ASP A 257 -8.89 -5.56 -13.78
CA ASP A 257 -9.08 -4.14 -14.05
C ASP A 257 -9.20 -3.37 -12.72
N GLU A 258 -8.07 -2.96 -12.15
CA GLU A 258 -8.10 -1.96 -11.08
C GLU A 258 -8.52 -0.62 -11.68
N VAL A 259 -9.61 -0.03 -11.17
CA VAL A 259 -10.03 1.31 -11.56
C VAL A 259 -8.89 2.26 -11.21
N THR A 260 -8.09 2.65 -12.20
CA THR A 260 -7.24 3.84 -12.07
C THR A 260 -8.16 4.96 -11.66
N CYS A 261 -7.96 5.53 -10.47
CA CYS A 261 -8.71 6.68 -10.00
C CYS A 261 -8.85 7.67 -11.16
N VAL A 262 -10.03 7.71 -11.76
CA VAL A 262 -10.35 8.67 -12.79
C VAL A 262 -10.19 10.02 -12.08
N PRO A 263 -9.32 10.93 -12.54
CA PRO A 263 -9.26 12.24 -11.92
C PRO A 263 -10.68 12.78 -11.98
N ILE A 264 -11.21 13.15 -10.82
CA ILE A 264 -12.55 13.70 -10.69
C ILE A 264 -12.52 15.07 -11.38
N GLY A 265 -12.62 15.04 -12.70
CA GLY A 265 -12.67 16.20 -13.57
C GLY A 265 -14.11 16.69 -13.61
N GLY A 266 -14.31 17.92 -13.15
CA GLY A 266 -15.49 18.71 -13.47
C GLY A 266 -16.56 18.74 -12.40
N TRP A 267 -16.42 19.67 -11.45
CA TRP A 267 -17.53 20.51 -11.00
C TRP A 267 -16.98 21.93 -10.82
N ILE A 268 -17.39 22.80 -11.76
CA ILE A 268 -17.59 24.26 -11.72
C ILE A 268 -16.93 25.02 -10.57
#